data_AF-A0A087SUX0-F1
#
_entry.id   AF-A0A087SUX0-F1
#
_cell.length_a   1.000
_cell.length_b   1.000
_cell.length_c   1.000
_cell.angle_alpha   90.00
_cell.angle_beta   90.00
_cell.angle_gamma   90.00
#
_symmetry.space_group_name_H-M   'P 1'
#
loop_
_entity.id
_entity.type
_entity.pdbx_description
1 polymer ?
#
loop_
_entity_poly.entity_id
_entity_poly.type
_entity_poly.pdbx_seq_one_letter_code
_entity_poly.pdbx_strand_id
1 'polypeptide(L)'
;MLVLASNTPEQLDWAMNDRMDEVVQFRLPGLAERERMIRLYFDKFVLIPATEGKRRLQVATFDYGKVCTDISNLTEGFSGREIMKLASAWQFAAYASDDGVLTEDMVMSEVRNAIKQHEYKASWQTIEEAKKQILEASVSRAIPLEYPQAPAS
;
A
#
# COMPACT_ATOMS: atom_id res chain seq x y z
N MET A 1 -20.82 12.26 14.49
CA MET A 1 -20.06 11.05 14.11
C MET A 1 -18.64 11.47 13.77
N LEU A 2 -17.66 10.97 14.50
CA LEU A 2 -16.24 11.21 14.27
C LEU A 2 -15.62 9.89 13.82
N VAL A 3 -14.80 9.89 12.76
CA VAL A 3 -14.09 8.71 12.27
C VAL A 3 -12.60 8.97 12.38
N LEU A 4 -11.89 8.06 13.04
CA LEU A 4 -10.44 8.10 13.22
C LEU A 4 -9.80 6.93 12.47
N ALA A 5 -8.60 7.15 11.92
CA ALA A 5 -7.79 6.11 11.30
C ALA A 5 -6.35 6.22 11.82
N SER A 6 -5.82 5.13 12.37
CA SER A 6 -4.44 5.06 12.86
C SER A 6 -3.82 3.71 12.50
N ASN A 7 -2.52 3.72 12.18
CA ASN A 7 -1.73 2.50 11.99
C ASN A 7 -1.15 1.97 13.32
N THR A 8 -1.19 2.78 14.39
CA THR A 8 -0.68 2.45 15.74
C THR A 8 -1.77 2.73 16.78
N PRO A 9 -2.85 1.93 16.80
CA PRO A 9 -3.95 2.15 17.75
C PRO A 9 -3.50 2.02 19.21
N GLU A 10 -2.45 1.25 19.50
CA GLU A 10 -1.89 1.12 20.86
C GLU A 10 -1.28 2.40 21.42
N GLN A 11 -0.98 3.39 20.57
CA GLN A 11 -0.46 4.70 21.00
C GLN A 11 -1.57 5.70 21.33
N LEU A 12 -2.84 5.34 21.12
CA LEU A 12 -3.96 6.19 21.49
C LEU A 12 -4.10 6.24 23.01
N ASP A 13 -4.36 7.44 23.53
CA ASP A 13 -4.58 7.63 24.95
C ASP A 13 -5.81 6.86 25.44
N TRP A 14 -5.74 6.37 26.67
CA TRP A 14 -6.77 5.52 27.28
C TRP A 14 -8.15 6.19 27.24
N ALA A 15 -8.22 7.51 27.45
CA ALA A 15 -9.47 8.25 27.48
C ALA A 15 -10.12 8.39 26.09
N MET A 16 -9.33 8.30 25.02
CA MET A 16 -9.87 8.26 23.66
C MET A 16 -10.41 6.88 23.33
N ASN A 17 -9.66 5.82 23.68
CA ASN A 17 -10.08 4.44 23.45
C ASN A 17 -11.40 4.10 24.18
N ASP A 18 -11.58 4.61 25.40
CA ASP A 18 -12.83 4.45 26.17
C ASP A 18 -14.06 5.07 25.48
N ARG A 19 -13.86 6.04 24.59
CA ARG A 19 -14.92 6.76 23.87
C ARG A 19 -15.11 6.29 22.42
N MET A 20 -14.47 5.21 22.02
CA MET A 20 -14.60 4.63 20.68
C MET A 20 -15.56 3.44 20.72
N ASP A 21 -16.79 3.65 20.23
CA ASP A 21 -17.84 2.64 20.24
C ASP A 21 -17.59 1.49 19.25
N GLU A 22 -17.06 1.80 18.06
CA GLU A 22 -16.81 0.83 17.00
C GLU A 22 -15.38 0.95 16.45
N VAL A 23 -14.68 -0.17 16.35
CA VAL A 23 -13.33 -0.27 15.76
C VAL A 23 -13.38 -1.23 14.58
N VAL A 24 -12.99 -0.72 13.41
CA VAL A 24 -12.92 -1.51 12.17
C VAL A 24 -11.46 -1.63 11.73
N GLN A 25 -10.99 -2.87 11.62
CA GLN A 25 -9.64 -3.15 11.13
C GLN A 25 -9.61 -3.25 9.61
N PHE A 26 -8.76 -2.46 8.96
CA PHE A 26 -8.48 -2.59 7.54
C PHE A 26 -7.25 -3.46 7.32
N ARG A 27 -7.44 -4.58 6.63
CA ARG A 27 -6.33 -5.46 6.20
C ARG A 27 -5.87 -5.08 4.79
N LEU A 28 -4.73 -5.62 4.40
CA LEU A 28 -4.28 -5.57 3.01
C LEU A 28 -5.29 -6.27 2.09
N PRO A 29 -5.44 -5.82 0.84
CA PRO A 29 -6.42 -6.37 -0.09
C PRO A 29 -6.09 -7.83 -0.44
N GLY A 30 -7.11 -8.69 -0.38
CA GLY A 30 -7.06 -10.05 -0.89
C GLY A 30 -6.98 -10.10 -2.42
N LEU A 31 -6.77 -11.28 -3.00
CA LEU A 31 -6.59 -11.45 -4.45
C LEU A 31 -7.74 -10.84 -5.27
N ALA A 32 -8.99 -11.17 -4.93
CA ALA A 32 -10.17 -10.66 -5.63
C ALA A 32 -10.33 -9.14 -5.51
N GLU A 33 -9.89 -8.56 -4.38
CA GLU A 33 -9.91 -7.11 -4.18
C GLU A 33 -8.82 -6.43 -4.99
N ARG A 34 -7.60 -7.00 -5.03
CA ARG A 34 -6.51 -6.50 -5.87
C ARG A 34 -6.90 -6.50 -7.33
N GLU A 35 -7.49 -7.58 -7.84
CA GLU A 35 -7.95 -7.64 -9.22
C GLU A 35 -8.98 -6.55 -9.53
N ARG A 36 -9.98 -6.37 -8.66
CA ARG A 36 -10.97 -5.28 -8.79
C ARG A 36 -10.31 -3.91 -8.77
N MET A 37 -9.35 -3.68 -7.87
CA MET A 37 -8.64 -2.41 -7.76
C MET A 37 -7.76 -2.12 -8.97
N ILE A 38 -7.04 -3.12 -9.48
CA ILE A 38 -6.21 -3.01 -10.69
C ILE A 38 -7.09 -2.62 -11.87
N ARG A 39 -8.21 -3.31 -12.08
CA ARG A 39 -9.15 -2.99 -13.15
C ARG A 39 -9.71 -1.58 -13.01
N LEU A 40 -10.16 -1.21 -11.81
CA LEU A 40 -10.68 0.14 -11.52
C LEU A 40 -9.65 1.24 -11.85
N TYR A 41 -8.41 1.07 -11.41
CA TYR A 41 -7.39 2.09 -11.63
C TYR A 41 -6.84 2.11 -13.05
N PHE A 42 -6.73 0.95 -13.70
CA PHE A 42 -6.34 0.93 -15.10
C PHE A 42 -7.41 1.63 -15.96
N ASP A 43 -8.70 1.40 -15.72
CA ASP A 43 -9.78 2.15 -16.36
C ASP A 43 -9.61 3.66 -16.14
N LYS A 44 -9.41 4.07 -14.88
CA LYS A 44 -9.34 5.48 -14.49
C LYS A 44 -8.12 6.22 -15.05
N PHE A 45 -6.95 5.58 -15.07
CA PHE A 45 -5.69 6.23 -15.42
C PHE A 45 -5.23 5.96 -16.87
N VAL A 46 -5.76 4.91 -17.50
CA VAL A 46 -5.36 4.49 -18.85
C VAL A 46 -6.54 4.59 -19.81
N LEU A 47 -7.64 3.85 -19.60
CA LEU A 47 -8.72 3.77 -20.59
C LEU A 47 -9.52 5.07 -20.74
N ILE A 48 -9.92 5.71 -19.63
CA ILE A 48 -10.64 6.98 -19.67
C ILE A 48 -9.79 8.06 -20.35
N PRO A 49 -8.50 8.27 -19.98
CA PRO A 49 -7.64 9.22 -20.68
C PRO A 49 -7.40 8.89 -22.16
N ALA A 50 -7.37 7.60 -22.53
CA ALA A 50 -7.25 7.19 -23.93
C ALA A 50 -8.52 7.49 -24.75
N THR A 51 -9.70 7.34 -24.15
CA THR A 51 -11.00 7.50 -24.81
C THR A 51 -11.46 8.97 -24.87
N GLU A 52 -11.14 9.78 -23.87
CA GLU A 52 -11.50 11.20 -23.85
C GLU A 52 -10.76 12.05 -24.89
N GLY A 53 -9.70 11.53 -25.53
CA GLY A 53 -8.99 12.18 -26.65
C GLY A 53 -8.26 13.49 -26.31
N LYS A 54 -8.34 13.96 -25.06
CA LYS A 54 -7.69 15.21 -24.59
C LYS A 54 -6.18 15.09 -24.43
N ARG A 55 -5.62 13.87 -24.53
CA ARG A 55 -4.20 13.59 -24.26
C ARG A 55 -3.63 12.60 -25.28
N ARG A 56 -2.32 12.68 -25.52
CA ARG A 56 -1.56 11.74 -26.37
C ARG A 56 -1.32 10.41 -25.64
N LEU A 57 -2.39 9.73 -25.24
CA LEU A 57 -2.32 8.40 -24.65
C LEU A 57 -3.17 7.44 -25.48
N GLN A 58 -2.52 6.41 -25.99
CA GLN A 58 -3.16 5.31 -26.69
C GLN A 58 -2.78 4.00 -25.99
N VAL A 59 -3.61 2.98 -26.17
CA VAL A 59 -3.37 1.65 -25.58
C VAL A 59 -3.20 0.66 -26.73
N ALA A 60 -2.12 -0.11 -26.69
CA ALA A 60 -1.90 -1.17 -27.65
C ALA A 60 -2.99 -2.25 -27.50
N THR A 61 -3.19 -3.04 -28.56
CA THR A 61 -4.14 -4.16 -28.50
C THR A 61 -3.50 -5.32 -27.73
N PHE A 62 -3.99 -5.59 -26.53
CA PHE A 62 -3.63 -6.78 -25.74
C PHE A 62 -4.80 -7.23 -24.86
N ASP A 63 -4.71 -8.43 -24.30
CA ASP A 63 -5.75 -9.02 -23.45
C ASP A 63 -5.72 -8.41 -22.05
N TYR A 64 -6.38 -7.27 -21.91
CA TYR A 64 -6.48 -6.51 -20.66
C TYR A 64 -6.98 -7.38 -19.48
N GLY A 65 -7.95 -8.26 -19.72
CA GLY A 65 -8.51 -9.10 -18.67
C GLY A 65 -7.48 -10.06 -18.09
N LYS A 66 -6.69 -10.71 -18.96
CA LYS A 66 -5.59 -11.59 -18.54
C LYS A 66 -4.49 -10.81 -17.85
N VAL A 67 -4.04 -9.69 -18.42
CA VAL A 67 -2.98 -8.87 -17.84
C VAL A 67 -3.35 -8.40 -16.43
N CYS A 68 -4.59 -7.93 -16.20
CA CYS A 68 -5.03 -7.56 -14.85
C CYS A 68 -5.02 -8.74 -13.87
N THR A 69 -5.42 -9.92 -14.33
CA THR A 69 -5.41 -11.14 -13.52
C THR A 69 -3.99 -11.49 -13.12
N ASP A 70 -3.05 -11.47 -14.07
CA ASP A 70 -1.64 -11.77 -13.82
C ASP A 70 -1.00 -10.77 -12.86
N ILE A 71 -1.27 -9.47 -13.03
CA ILE A 71 -0.78 -8.43 -12.12
C ILE A 71 -1.36 -8.61 -10.71
N SER A 72 -2.62 -9.04 -10.58
CA SER A 72 -3.24 -9.26 -9.26
C SER A 72 -2.58 -10.39 -8.47
N ASN A 73 -2.07 -11.41 -9.18
CA ASN A 73 -1.29 -12.49 -8.59
C ASN A 73 0.11 -12.01 -8.19
N LEU A 74 0.74 -11.16 -9.00
CA LEU A 74 2.10 -10.65 -8.76
C LEU A 74 2.20 -9.55 -7.69
N THR A 75 1.09 -8.88 -7.38
CA THR A 75 1.04 -7.74 -6.43
C THR A 75 0.55 -8.15 -5.04
N GLU A 76 0.80 -9.40 -4.64
CA GLU A 76 0.53 -9.85 -3.29
C GLU A 76 1.27 -8.99 -2.24
N GLY A 77 0.59 -8.65 -1.14
CA GLY A 77 1.14 -7.77 -0.10
C GLY A 77 1.04 -6.28 -0.39
N PHE A 78 0.65 -5.88 -1.61
CA PHE A 78 0.54 -4.46 -1.94
C PHE A 78 -0.63 -3.80 -1.21
N SER A 79 -0.39 -2.61 -0.69
CA SER A 79 -1.45 -1.73 -0.20
C SER A 79 -2.25 -1.14 -1.35
N GLY A 80 -3.49 -0.74 -1.09
CA GLY A 80 -4.32 -0.07 -2.10
C GLY A 80 -3.68 1.19 -2.71
N ARG A 81 -2.85 1.90 -1.92
CA ARG A 81 -2.08 3.05 -2.38
C ARG A 81 -0.99 2.65 -3.37
N GLU A 82 -0.33 1.51 -3.17
CA GLU A 82 0.70 1.02 -4.10
C GLU A 82 0.09 0.60 -5.44
N ILE A 83 -1.05 -0.08 -5.42
CA ILE A 83 -1.80 -0.44 -6.63
C ILE A 83 -2.20 0.82 -7.42
N MET A 84 -2.69 1.87 -6.73
CA MET A 84 -3.01 3.14 -7.39
C MET A 84 -1.76 3.83 -7.99
N LYS A 85 -0.61 3.77 -7.29
CA LYS A 85 0.65 4.32 -7.80
C LYS A 85 1.13 3.60 -9.05
N LEU A 86 0.96 2.28 -9.10
CA LEU A 86 1.27 1.48 -10.28
C LEU A 86 0.46 1.95 -11.50
N ALA A 87 -0.83 2.23 -11.33
CA ALA A 87 -1.66 2.76 -12.41
C ALA A 87 -1.23 4.15 -12.89
N SER A 88 -0.77 5.00 -11.97
CA SER A 88 -0.17 6.30 -12.36
C SER A 88 1.14 6.09 -13.14
N ALA A 89 1.96 5.11 -12.75
CA ALA A 89 3.20 4.79 -13.44
C ALA A 89 2.98 4.37 -14.90
N TRP A 90 1.95 3.54 -15.18
CA TRP A 90 1.58 3.20 -16.55
C TRP A 90 1.21 4.42 -17.39
N GLN A 91 0.44 5.34 -16.81
CA GLN A 91 0.09 6.58 -17.48
C GLN A 91 1.34 7.43 -17.79
N PHE A 92 2.28 7.55 -16.84
CA PHE A 92 3.54 8.25 -17.08
C PHE A 92 4.40 7.56 -18.15
N ALA A 93 4.48 6.23 -18.12
CA ALA A 93 5.21 5.46 -19.11
C ALA A 93 4.65 5.71 -20.52
N ALA A 94 3.31 5.73 -20.66
CA ALA A 94 2.66 6.06 -21.92
C ALA A 94 3.02 7.47 -22.41
N TYR A 95 2.98 8.49 -21.53
CA TYR A 95 3.34 9.86 -21.91
C TYR A 95 4.83 10.06 -22.20
N ALA A 96 5.69 9.26 -21.57
CA ALA A 96 7.13 9.29 -21.78
C ALA A 96 7.57 8.51 -23.03
N SER A 97 6.69 7.68 -23.60
CA SER A 97 6.93 6.97 -24.85
C SER A 97 6.83 7.93 -26.04
N ASP A 98 7.73 7.78 -27.01
CA ASP A 98 7.76 8.61 -28.23
C ASP A 98 6.44 8.54 -29.01
N ASP A 99 5.83 7.36 -29.07
CA ASP A 99 4.59 7.13 -29.80
C ASP A 99 3.33 7.45 -28.97
N GLY A 100 3.47 7.65 -27.65
CA GLY A 100 2.33 7.85 -26.74
C GLY A 100 1.47 6.59 -26.54
N VAL A 101 1.97 5.42 -26.96
CA VAL A 101 1.25 4.13 -26.89
C VAL A 101 1.74 3.34 -25.69
N LEU A 102 0.82 2.91 -24.83
CA LEU A 102 1.08 1.99 -23.74
C LEU A 102 1.01 0.54 -24.24
N THR A 103 2.13 -0.17 -24.19
CA THR A 103 2.22 -1.59 -24.55
C THR A 103 2.16 -2.50 -23.32
N GLU A 104 1.83 -3.78 -23.54
CA GLU A 104 1.85 -4.80 -22.48
C GLU A 104 3.23 -4.91 -21.81
N ASP A 105 4.30 -4.83 -22.58
CA ASP A 105 5.67 -4.87 -22.06
C ASP A 105 5.98 -3.70 -21.12
N MET A 106 5.48 -2.50 -21.43
CA MET A 106 5.61 -1.32 -20.56
C MET A 106 4.81 -1.48 -19.26
N VAL A 107 3.61 -2.05 -19.35
CA VAL A 107 2.79 -2.34 -18.18
C VAL A 107 3.54 -3.32 -17.25
N MET A 108 4.06 -4.41 -17.82
CA MET A 108 4.75 -5.45 -17.07
C MET A 108 6.12 -5.00 -16.55
N SER A 109 6.82 -4.11 -17.25
CA SER A 109 8.07 -3.53 -16.74
C SER A 109 7.83 -2.68 -15.50
N GLU A 110 6.79 -1.83 -15.50
CA GLU A 110 6.40 -1.03 -14.35
C GLU A 110 5.94 -1.90 -13.16
N VAL A 111 5.26 -3.02 -13.43
CA VAL A 111 4.89 -4.00 -12.38
C VAL A 111 6.14 -4.57 -11.72
N ARG A 112 7.13 -5.02 -12.51
CA ARG A 112 8.40 -5.55 -11.96
C ARG A 112 9.16 -4.49 -11.16
N ASN A 113 9.15 -3.24 -11.61
CA ASN A 113 9.76 -2.13 -10.88
C ASN A 113 9.04 -1.89 -9.54
N ALA A 114 7.71 -1.90 -9.53
CA ALA A 114 6.92 -1.73 -8.32
C ALA A 114 7.16 -2.86 -7.31
N ILE A 115 7.28 -4.12 -7.76
CA ILE A 115 7.59 -5.27 -6.89
C ILE A 115 8.95 -5.07 -6.21
N LYS A 116 10.00 -4.73 -6.97
CA LYS A 116 11.33 -4.45 -6.39
C LYS A 116 11.28 -3.32 -5.37
N GLN A 117 10.53 -2.25 -5.66
CA GLN A 117 10.36 -1.14 -4.71
C GLN A 117 9.58 -1.54 -3.46
N HIS A 118 8.58 -2.42 -3.60
CA HIS A 118 7.80 -2.93 -2.48
C HIS A 118 8.68 -3.78 -1.56
N GLU A 119 9.42 -4.75 -2.12
CA GLU A 119 10.38 -5.58 -1.38
C GLU A 119 11.42 -4.73 -0.64
N TYR A 120 11.97 -3.72 -1.32
CA TYR A 120 12.95 -2.83 -0.72
C TYR A 120 12.37 -2.04 0.46
N LYS A 121 11.15 -1.51 0.36
CA LYS A 121 10.47 -0.83 1.48
C LYS A 121 10.11 -1.78 2.62
N ALA A 122 9.67 -2.99 2.31
CA ALA A 122 9.38 -4.00 3.32
C ALA A 122 10.63 -4.36 4.15
N SER A 123 11.80 -4.41 3.49
CA SER A 123 13.07 -4.63 4.19
C SER A 123 13.39 -3.52 5.22
N TRP A 124 13.05 -2.26 4.92
CA TRP A 124 13.26 -1.13 5.83
C TRP A 124 12.37 -1.21 7.07
N GLN A 125 11.10 -1.57 6.89
CA GLN A 125 10.16 -1.74 8.00
C GLN A 125 10.63 -2.85 8.94
N THR A 126 11.11 -3.96 8.39
CA THR A 126 11.67 -5.07 9.18
C THR A 126 12.88 -4.62 10.01
N ILE A 127 13.78 -3.81 9.42
CA ILE A 127 14.95 -3.27 10.12
C ILE A 127 14.54 -2.30 11.24
N GLU A 128 13.53 -1.46 10.99
CA GLU A 128 13.05 -0.47 11.94
C GLU A 128 12.35 -1.15 13.14
N GLU A 129 11.52 -2.16 12.87
CA GLU A 129 10.91 -3.02 13.90
C GLU A 129 11.96 -3.75 14.73
N ALA A 130 12.99 -4.32 14.09
CA ALA A 130 14.09 -4.97 14.80
C ALA A 130 14.86 -3.99 15.70
N LYS A 131 15.11 -2.76 15.23
CA LYS A 131 15.73 -1.70 16.05
C LYS A 131 14.86 -1.31 17.24
N LYS A 132 13.54 -1.19 17.05
CA LYS A 132 12.61 -0.86 18.12
C LYS A 132 12.58 -1.97 19.18
N GLN A 133 12.54 -3.24 18.78
CA GLN A 133 12.60 -4.38 19.69
C GLN A 133 13.92 -4.41 20.48
N ILE A 134 15.05 -4.16 19.82
CA ILE A 134 16.36 -4.08 20.50
C ILE A 134 16.36 -2.94 21.51
N LEU A 135 15.84 -1.77 21.14
CA LEU A 135 15.76 -0.62 22.03
C LEU A 135 14.89 -0.90 23.25
N GLU A 136 13.69 -1.45 23.06
CA GLU A 136 12.76 -1.83 24.14
C GLU A 136 13.37 -2.90 25.07
N ALA A 137 14.03 -3.91 24.51
CA ALA A 137 14.75 -4.94 25.28
C ALA A 137 15.94 -4.39 26.07
N SER A 138 16.57 -3.31 25.58
CA SER A 138 17.67 -2.62 26.26
C SER A 138 17.16 -1.75 27.41
N VAL A 139 16.07 -1.03 27.19
CA VAL A 139 15.42 -0.16 28.19
C VAL A 139 14.83 -0.98 29.33
N SER A 140 14.16 -2.10 29.02
CA SER A 140 13.59 -3.01 30.03
C SER A 140 14.65 -3.70 30.90
N ARG A 141 15.89 -3.85 30.42
CA ARG A 141 17.03 -4.32 31.24
C ARG A 141 17.65 -3.23 32.11
N ALA A 142 17.44 -1.95 31.78
CA ALA A 142 18.08 -0.82 32.46
C ALA A 142 17.23 -0.25 33.62
N ILE A 143 15.95 -0.62 33.73
CA ILE A 143 15.02 -0.11 34.76
C ILE A 143 14.59 -1.27 35.67
N PRO A 144 15.07 -1.34 36.92
CA PRO A 144 14.47 -2.24 37.91
C PRO A 144 13.05 -1.73 38.21
N LEU A 145 12.02 -2.53 37.89
CA LEU A 145 10.63 -2.25 38.26
C LEU A 145 10.42 -2.58 39.75
N GLU A 146 11.07 -1.83 40.64
CA GLU A 146 10.61 -1.74 42.03
C GLU A 146 9.67 -0.55 42.14
N TYR A 147 8.37 -0.81 42.03
CA TYR A 147 7.37 0.13 42.50
C TYR A 147 7.41 0.12 44.04
N PRO A 148 7.67 1.25 44.71
CA PRO A 148 7.57 1.31 46.16
C PRO A 148 6.13 0.98 46.56
N GLN A 149 5.96 -0.07 47.35
CA GLN A 149 4.64 -0.39 47.90
C GLN A 149 4.20 0.75 48.82
N ALA A 150 3.02 1.31 48.54
CA ALA A 150 2.41 2.32 49.39
C ALA A 150 2.23 1.74 50.80
N PRO A 151 2.54 2.50 51.87
CA PRO A 151 2.41 2.01 53.23
C PRO A 151 0.94 1.69 53.52
N ALA A 152 0.68 0.44 53.92
CA ALA A 152 -0.62 0.00 54.38
C ALA A 152 -0.99 0.77 55.67
N SER A 153 -2.11 1.49 55.61
CA SER A 153 -2.76 2.14 56.76
C SER A 153 -3.61 1.17 57.55
#